data_AF-A0A1Y4FNR5-F1
#
_entry.id   AF-A0A1Y4FNR5-F1
#
_cell.length_a   1.000
_cell.length_b   1.000
_cell.length_c   1.000
_cell.angle_alpha   90.00
_cell.angle_beta   90.00
_cell.angle_gamma   90.00
#
_symmetry.space_group_name_H-M   'P 1'
#
loop_
_entity.id
_entity.type
_entity.pdbx_description
1 polymer ?
#
loop_
_entity_poly.entity_id
_entity_poly.type
_entity_poly.pdbx_seq_one_letter_code
_entity_poly.pdbx_strand_id
1 'polypeptide(L)' 'MKKIELTEKEIEVIRQQLNGEIEVHSATEEQQQLLMGVIDKANDLLDEEDAYDELEAQGNDLIDWYWKKYQEQENA' A
#
# COMPACT_ATOMS: atom_id res chain seq x y z
N MET A 1 -7.90 -13.88 2.56
CA MET A 1 -7.03 -12.99 1.80
C MET A 1 -6.98 -13.36 0.33
N LYS A 2 -7.50 -12.47 -0.52
CA LYS A 2 -7.22 -12.47 -1.96
C LYS A 2 -5.74 -12.21 -2.20
N LYS A 3 -5.18 -12.85 -3.23
CA LYS A 3 -3.76 -12.65 -3.58
C LYS A 3 -3.51 -11.17 -3.92
N ILE A 4 -2.58 -10.55 -3.20
CA ILE A 4 -2.06 -9.22 -3.54
C ILE A 4 -1.13 -9.36 -4.74
N GLU A 5 -1.41 -8.57 -5.79
CA GLU A 5 -0.58 -8.46 -6.98
C GLU A 5 -0.13 -7.01 -7.19
N LEU A 6 1.18 -6.81 -7.08
CA LEU A 6 1.85 -5.54 -7.32
C LEU A 6 2.82 -5.68 -8.49
N THR A 7 2.85 -4.67 -9.34
CA THR A 7 3.87 -4.51 -10.38
C THR A 7 5.17 -4.01 -9.77
N GLU A 8 6.29 -4.19 -10.48
CA GLU A 8 7.60 -3.68 -10.03
C GLU A 8 7.59 -2.17 -9.76
N LYS A 9 6.89 -1.40 -10.60
CA LYS A 9 6.73 0.05 -10.43
C LYS A 9 5.90 0.42 -9.20
N GLU A 10 4.84 -0.34 -8.92
CA GLU A 10 4.04 -0.11 -7.71
C GLU A 10 4.87 -0.41 -6.44
N ILE A 11 5.64 -1.50 -6.46
CA ILE A 11 6.56 -1.84 -5.37
C ILE A 11 7.60 -0.72 -5.15
N GLU A 12 8.15 -0.18 -6.24
CA GLU A 12 9.11 0.91 -6.19
C GLU A 12 8.52 2.16 -5.52
N VAL A 13 7.34 2.62 -5.95
CA VAL A 13 6.74 3.84 -5.39
C VAL A 13 6.26 3.67 -3.96
N ILE A 14 5.80 2.48 -3.56
CA ILE A 14 5.48 2.16 -2.17
C ILE A 14 6.73 2.35 -1.31
N ARG A 15 7.86 1.76 -1.71
CA ARG A 15 9.11 1.88 -0.96
C ARG A 15 9.61 3.32 -0.89
N GLN A 16 9.54 4.06 -2.00
CA GLN A 16 9.90 5.48 -2.01
C GLN A 16 9.05 6.28 -1.02
N GLN A 17 7.74 6.04 -0.95
CA GLN A 17 6.86 6.73 -0.01
C GLN A 17 7.17 6.33 1.45
N LEU A 18 7.33 5.03 1.73
CA LEU A 18 7.65 4.52 3.07
C LEU A 18 9.04 4.96 3.58
N ASN A 19 10.00 5.13 2.67
CA ASN A 19 11.33 5.66 2.98
C ASN A 19 11.36 7.19 3.14
N GLY A 20 10.25 7.89 2.85
CA GLY A 20 10.19 9.35 2.82
C GLY A 20 10.95 9.98 1.65
N GLU A 21 11.26 9.21 0.61
CA GLU A 21 11.89 9.71 -0.62
C GLU A 21 10.91 10.53 -1.47
N ILE A 22 9.63 10.19 -1.40
CA ILE A 22 8.54 10.96 -2.00
C ILE A 22 7.43 11.20 -0.99
N GLU A 23 6.80 12.36 -1.08
CA GLU A 23 5.50 12.62 -0.48
C GLU A 23 4.46 12.70 -1.60
N VAL A 24 3.19 12.38 -1.32
CA VAL A 24 2.12 12.40 -2.33
C VAL A 24 2.08 13.75 -3.08
N HIS A 25 2.33 14.85 -2.39
CA HIS A 25 2.30 16.20 -2.96
C HIS A 25 3.56 16.59 -3.74
N SER A 26 4.68 15.89 -3.55
CA SER A 26 5.96 16.14 -4.22
C SER A 26 6.31 15.09 -5.29
N ALA A 27 5.54 14.00 -5.34
CA ALA A 27 5.63 12.94 -6.32
C ALA A 27 5.32 13.44 -7.75
N THR A 28 5.95 12.81 -8.75
CA THR A 28 5.63 13.02 -10.16
C THR A 28 4.22 12.52 -10.49
N GLU A 29 3.64 12.96 -11.61
CA GLU A 29 2.30 12.50 -12.04
C GLU A 29 2.23 10.97 -12.16
N GLU A 30 3.28 10.32 -12.70
CA GLU A 30 3.34 8.85 -12.79
C GLU A 30 3.35 8.21 -11.40
N GLN A 31 4.16 8.72 -10.47
CA GLN A 31 4.22 8.22 -9.10
C GLN A 31 2.89 8.41 -8.37
N GLN A 32 2.21 9.55 -8.54
CA GLN A 32 0.89 9.78 -7.98
C GLN A 32 -0.14 8.79 -8.54
N GLN A 33 -0.14 8.54 -9.84
CA GLN A 33 -1.04 7.55 -10.47
C GLN A 33 -0.81 6.14 -9.92
N LEU A 34 0.45 5.74 -9.75
CA LEU A 34 0.80 4.44 -9.17
C LEU A 34 0.36 4.35 -7.70
N LEU A 35 0.63 5.40 -6.89
CA LEU A 35 0.21 5.43 -5.48
C LEU A 35 -1.31 5.40 -5.32
N MET A 36 -2.05 6.14 -6.15
CA MET A 36 -3.53 6.07 -6.15
C MET A 36 -4.03 4.66 -6.46
N GLY A 37 -3.45 4.00 -7.46
CA GLY A 37 -3.80 2.62 -7.79
C GLY A 37 -3.49 1.63 -6.65
N VAL A 38 -2.39 1.84 -5.92
CA VAL A 38 -2.07 1.06 -4.72
C VAL A 38 -3.09 1.31 -3.60
N ILE A 39 -3.46 2.58 -3.37
CA ILE A 39 -4.46 2.97 -2.36
C ILE A 39 -5.81 2.33 -2.67
N ASP A 40 -6.25 2.34 -3.93
CA ASP A 40 -7.51 1.70 -4.34
C ASP A 40 -7.47 0.19 -4.02
N LYS A 41 -6.39 -0.50 -4.41
CA LYS A 41 -6.20 -1.92 -4.09
C LYS A 41 -6.14 -2.19 -2.58
N ALA A 42 -5.53 -1.30 -1.82
CA ALA A 42 -5.42 -1.41 -0.37
C ALA A 42 -6.77 -1.24 0.32
N ASN A 43 -7.59 -0.27 -0.11
CA ASN A 43 -8.96 -0.09 0.39
C ASN A 43 -9.83 -1.30 0.05
N ASP A 44 -9.76 -1.82 -1.18
CA ASP A 44 -10.49 -3.02 -1.58
C ASP A 44 -10.17 -4.21 -0.65
N LEU A 45 -8.89 -4.40 -0.29
CA LEU A 45 -8.49 -5.47 0.64
C LEU A 45 -8.92 -5.16 2.08
N LEU A 46 -8.80 -3.92 2.52
CA LEU A 46 -9.22 -3.48 3.87
C LEU A 46 -10.70 -3.77 4.09
N ASP A 47 -11.55 -3.43 3.11
CA ASP A 47 -12.98 -3.72 3.09
C ASP A 47 -13.27 -5.22 3.04
N GLU A 48 -12.55 -5.98 2.22
CA GLU A 48 -12.73 -7.43 2.10
C GLU A 48 -12.42 -8.16 3.42
N GLU A 49 -11.39 -7.74 4.13
CA GLU A 49 -10.94 -8.37 5.38
C GLU A 49 -11.59 -7.79 6.64
N ASP A 50 -12.40 -6.74 6.51
CA ASP A 50 -12.95 -5.96 7.63
C ASP A 50 -11.84 -5.54 8.63
N ALA A 51 -10.69 -5.14 8.08
CA ALA A 51 -9.45 -4.95 8.83
C ALA A 51 -9.25 -3.51 9.37
N TYR A 52 -10.35 -2.77 9.54
CA TYR A 52 -10.33 -1.39 10.01
C TYR A 52 -9.72 -1.22 11.41
N ASP A 53 -10.05 -2.11 12.35
CA ASP A 53 -9.48 -2.10 13.70
C ASP A 53 -7.97 -2.41 13.67
N GLU A 54 -7.54 -3.29 12.75
CA GLU A 54 -6.13 -3.61 12.56
C GLU A 54 -5.37 -2.39 12.03
N LEU A 55 -5.92 -1.72 11.02
CA LEU A 55 -5.40 -0.48 10.45
C LEU A 55 -5.28 0.62 11.52
N GLU A 56 -6.31 0.80 12.36
CA GLU A 56 -6.27 1.76 13.46
C GLU A 56 -5.17 1.42 14.47
N ALA A 57 -5.08 0.15 14.88
CA ALA A 57 -4.08 -0.31 15.85
C ALA A 57 -2.63 -0.11 15.36
N GLN A 58 -2.40 -0.08 14.05
CA GLN A 58 -1.09 0.20 13.46
C GLN A 58 -0.85 1.68 13.10
N GLY A 59 -1.77 2.58 13.44
CA GLY A 59 -1.58 4.02 13.27
C GLY A 59 -2.19 4.62 11.99
N ASN A 60 -3.13 3.94 11.34
CA ASN A 60 -3.88 4.42 10.18
C ASN A 60 -3.06 4.72 8.91
N ASP A 61 -1.87 4.13 8.76
CA ASP A 61 -1.12 4.18 7.51
C ASP A 61 -1.52 3.02 6.59
N LEU A 62 -2.38 3.31 5.61
CA LEU A 62 -2.92 2.30 4.69
C LEU A 62 -1.84 1.72 3.75
N ILE A 63 -0.86 2.52 3.33
CA ILE A 63 0.19 2.05 2.42
C ILE A 63 1.13 1.10 3.18
N ASP A 64 1.52 1.47 4.39
CA ASP A 64 2.32 0.60 5.26
C ASP A 64 1.58 -0.69 5.63
N TRP A 65 0.27 -0.60 5.96
CA TRP A 65 -0.58 -1.78 6.20
C TRP A 65 -0.54 -2.74 5.02
N TYR A 66 -0.84 -2.24 3.83
CA TYR A 66 -0.95 -3.04 2.63
C TYR A 66 0.39 -3.64 2.21
N TRP A 67 1.47 -2.89 2.40
CA TRP A 67 2.82 -3.37 2.15
C TRP A 67 3.19 -4.54 3.07
N LYS A 68 2.85 -4.49 4.36
CA LYS A 68 3.05 -5.60 5.29
C LYS A 68 2.27 -6.84 4.89
N LYS A 69 1.00 -6.70 4.52
CA LYS A 69 0.17 -7.82 4.01
C LYS A 69 0.79 -8.47 2.78
N TYR A 70 1.32 -7.66 1.85
CA TYR A 70 2.04 -8.17 0.69
C TYR A 70 3.31 -8.95 1.08
N GLN A 71 4.11 -8.41 2.00
CA GLN A 71 5.32 -9.10 2.47
C GLN A 71 5.00 -10.39 3.23
N GLU A 72 3.96 -10.42 4.05
CA GLU A 72 3.50 -11.62 4.75
C GLU A 72 3.10 -12.72 3.75
N GLN A 73 2.38 -12.36 2.68
CA GLN A 73 2.05 -13.29 1.60
C GLN A 73 3.29 -13.86 0.92
N GLU A 74 4.28 -13.05 0.56
CA GLU A 74 5.48 -13.52 -0.16
C GLU A 74 6.40 -14.40 0.71
N ASN A 75 6.29 -14.29 2.04
CA ASN A 75 7.09 -15.06 3.00
C ASN A 75 6.37 -16.32 3.52
N ALA A 76 5.12 -16.56 3.12
CA ALA A 76 4.30 -17.72 3.50
C ALA A 76 4.48 -18.91 2.55
#